data_AF-A0A6G4WT60-F1
#
_entry.id   AF-A0A6G4WT60-F1
#
_cell.length_a   1.000
_cell.length_b   1.000
_cell.length_c   1.000
_cell.angle_alpha   90.00
_cell.angle_beta   90.00
_cell.angle_gamma   90.00
#
_symmetry.space_group_name_H-M   'P 1'
#
loop_
_entity.id
_entity.type
_entity.pdbx_description
1 polymer ?
#
loop_
_entity_poly.entity_id
_entity_poly.type
_entity_poly.pdbx_seq_one_letter_code
_entity_poly.pdbx_strand_id
1 'polypeptide(L)'
;MCNEYAHVRWATTLAVACAYGMMEGMTRDWARLGQKLKAARAAREIPQQDLAEAIGVKRGALHNIEKGDIRKVTPTVLAYAREVGWAEDSIDRVLGGGEPVERETSSTEKALTERVSDSVGEHEAPSDLSLLVQQSLKEGPLVDARVAEVTTSAGRLKATIVVRGEEGAPMDELLAALRKLKIDVEFDE
;
A
#
# COMPACT_ATOMS: atom_id res chain seq x y z
N MET A 1 -13.15 51.10 -38.30
CA MET A 1 -12.41 50.81 -37.06
C MET A 1 -12.04 49.33 -37.11
N CYS A 2 -10.78 49.08 -37.46
CA CYS A 2 -10.17 47.77 -37.47
C CYS A 2 -9.94 47.33 -36.01
N ASN A 3 -10.32 46.09 -35.67
CA ASN A 3 -9.79 45.42 -34.48
C ASN A 3 -8.87 44.30 -34.94
N GLU A 4 -7.73 44.24 -34.28
CA GLU A 4 -6.48 43.69 -34.75
C GLU A 4 -6.38 42.17 -34.53
N TYR A 5 -5.58 41.56 -35.38
CA TYR A 5 -5.29 40.14 -35.52
C TYR A 5 -4.56 39.52 -34.32
N ALA A 6 -4.92 38.28 -33.97
CA ALA A 6 -3.96 37.17 -33.72
C ALA A 6 -4.75 35.84 -33.63
N HIS A 7 -5.02 35.14 -34.75
CA HIS A 7 -4.19 34.08 -35.35
C HIS A 7 -3.84 32.86 -34.47
N VAL A 8 -4.59 31.78 -34.74
CA VAL A 8 -4.18 30.35 -34.91
C VAL A 8 -3.47 29.62 -33.77
N ARG A 9 -4.10 28.57 -33.22
CA ARG A 9 -3.80 27.16 -33.58
C ARG A 9 -4.56 26.17 -32.71
N TRP A 10 -4.93 25.07 -33.36
CA TRP A 10 -5.61 23.91 -32.82
C TRP A 10 -4.65 23.03 -32.00
N ALA A 11 -5.25 22.26 -31.08
CA ALA A 11 -4.76 20.99 -30.53
C ALA A 11 -3.53 20.99 -29.61
N THR A 12 -3.75 20.59 -28.35
CA THR A 12 -2.85 19.62 -27.69
C THR A 12 -3.64 18.75 -26.70
N THR A 13 -4.13 17.66 -27.26
CA THR A 13 -4.29 16.33 -26.68
C THR A 13 -3.10 15.94 -25.77
N LEU A 14 -3.39 15.22 -24.67
CA LEU A 14 -2.49 14.34 -23.89
C LEU A 14 -1.15 14.91 -23.35
N ALA A 15 -1.06 15.06 -22.03
CA ALA A 15 0.22 15.02 -21.32
C ALA A 15 0.08 14.52 -19.86
N VAL A 16 -0.38 13.28 -19.67
CA VAL A 16 -0.04 12.46 -18.48
C VAL A 16 0.46 11.06 -18.89
N ALA A 17 0.76 10.84 -20.18
CA ALA A 17 1.22 9.56 -20.73
C ALA A 17 2.61 9.60 -21.41
N CYS A 18 3.41 10.66 -21.21
CA CYS A 18 4.79 10.77 -21.75
C CYS A 18 5.86 11.02 -20.68
N ALA A 19 5.78 10.31 -19.55
CA ALA A 19 6.95 10.05 -18.71
C ALA A 19 7.45 8.59 -18.83
N TYR A 20 6.89 7.82 -19.76
CA TYR A 20 7.35 6.49 -20.16
C TYR A 20 7.98 6.58 -21.56
N GLY A 21 9.30 6.75 -21.61
CA GLY A 21 10.06 6.69 -22.86
C GLY A 21 10.89 7.93 -23.15
N MET A 22 11.90 8.20 -22.32
CA MET A 22 13.21 8.79 -22.69
C MET A 22 14.09 8.84 -21.42
N MET A 23 14.65 7.70 -21.01
CA MET A 23 15.85 7.61 -20.16
C MET A 23 16.50 6.24 -20.39
N GLU A 24 17.06 6.05 -21.58
CA GLU A 24 18.05 5.00 -21.83
C GLU A 24 19.33 5.36 -21.06
N GLY A 25 19.83 4.45 -20.22
CA GLY A 25 21.24 4.45 -19.79
C GLY A 25 21.56 4.53 -18.30
N MET A 26 20.62 4.53 -17.36
CA MET A 26 20.97 4.27 -15.95
C MET A 26 20.97 2.77 -15.69
N THR A 27 22.17 2.20 -15.48
CA THR A 27 22.34 0.84 -14.95
C THR A 27 21.60 0.75 -13.63
N ARG A 28 20.38 0.21 -13.66
CA ARG A 28 19.57 -0.03 -12.46
C ARG A 28 20.35 -0.93 -11.51
N ASP A 29 20.63 -0.43 -10.32
CA ASP A 29 21.46 -1.12 -9.34
C ASP A 29 20.61 -2.11 -8.51
N TRP A 30 20.34 -3.26 -9.11
CA TRP A 30 19.57 -4.35 -8.49
C TRP A 30 20.27 -4.93 -7.27
N ALA A 31 21.61 -4.93 -7.26
CA ALA A 31 22.41 -5.39 -6.13
C ALA A 31 22.23 -4.47 -4.92
N ARG A 32 22.26 -3.15 -5.13
CA ARG A 32 21.98 -2.17 -4.07
C ARG A 32 20.55 -2.29 -3.55
N LEU A 33 19.56 -2.47 -4.44
CA LEU A 33 18.17 -2.69 -4.01
C LEU A 33 18.06 -3.91 -3.09
N GLY A 34 18.64 -5.04 -3.51
CA GLY A 34 18.65 -6.28 -2.71
C GLY A 34 19.32 -6.11 -1.35
N GLN A 35 20.46 -5.44 -1.31
CA GLN A 35 21.19 -5.16 -0.06
C GLN A 35 20.40 -4.26 0.89
N LYS A 36 19.74 -3.21 0.36
CA LYS A 36 18.93 -2.29 1.17
C LYS A 36 17.69 -2.99 1.73
N LEU A 37 17.01 -3.81 0.93
CA LEU A 37 15.89 -4.62 1.42
C LEU A 37 16.33 -5.61 2.50
N LYS A 38 17.47 -6.29 2.31
CA LYS A 38 18.05 -7.18 3.32
C LYS A 38 18.39 -6.45 4.62
N ALA A 39 18.98 -5.26 4.52
CA ALA A 39 19.32 -4.44 5.67
C ALA A 39 18.05 -4.01 6.43
N ALA A 40 17.01 -3.58 5.72
CA ALA A 40 15.72 -3.20 6.32
C ALA A 40 15.04 -4.40 7.01
N ARG A 41 15.10 -5.59 6.40
CA ARG A 41 14.61 -6.83 7.04
C ARG A 41 15.39 -7.16 8.32
N ALA A 42 16.72 -7.10 8.26
CA ALA A 42 17.58 -7.41 9.39
C ALA A 42 17.43 -6.41 10.53
N ALA A 43 17.22 -5.12 10.24
CA ALA A 43 16.96 -4.09 11.23
C ALA A 43 15.65 -4.31 12.01
N ARG A 44 14.71 -5.06 11.42
CA ARG A 44 13.44 -5.46 12.05
C ARG A 44 13.50 -6.87 12.65
N GLU A 45 14.67 -7.48 12.65
CA GLU A 45 14.91 -8.84 13.18
C GLU A 45 14.04 -9.93 12.53
N ILE A 46 13.52 -9.69 11.32
CA ILE A 46 12.65 -10.64 10.61
C ILE A 46 13.50 -11.73 9.96
N PRO A 47 13.33 -13.01 10.29
CA PRO A 47 14.00 -14.10 9.60
C PRO A 47 13.60 -14.17 8.13
N GLN A 48 14.54 -14.53 7.25
CA GLN A 48 14.26 -14.62 5.80
C GLN A 48 13.19 -15.67 5.47
N GLN A 49 13.10 -16.75 6.26
CA GLN A 49 12.11 -17.80 6.08
C GLN A 49 10.70 -17.28 6.41
N ASP A 50 10.55 -16.61 7.55
CA ASP A 50 9.28 -16.05 8.03
C ASP A 50 8.75 -14.98 7.07
N LEU A 51 9.63 -14.12 6.52
CA LEU A 51 9.23 -13.17 5.49
C LEU A 51 8.77 -13.86 4.20
N ALA A 52 9.42 -14.97 3.82
CA ALA A 52 9.03 -15.72 2.64
C ALA A 52 7.64 -16.36 2.81
N GLU A 53 7.36 -16.88 4.00
CA GLU A 53 6.05 -17.41 4.39
C GLU A 53 4.97 -16.32 4.39
N ALA A 54 5.25 -15.17 4.99
CA ALA A 54 4.34 -14.03 5.01
C ALA A 54 3.95 -13.55 3.59
N ILE A 55 4.91 -13.55 2.65
CA ILE A 55 4.67 -13.16 1.26
C ILE A 55 4.10 -14.33 0.41
N GLY A 56 4.14 -15.56 0.92
CA GLY A 56 3.67 -16.76 0.20
C GLY A 56 4.62 -17.23 -0.91
N VAL A 57 5.94 -17.05 -0.73
CA VAL A 57 6.98 -17.46 -1.70
C VAL A 57 8.01 -18.38 -1.07
N LYS A 58 8.80 -19.07 -1.91
CA LYS A 58 9.93 -19.87 -1.42
C LYS A 58 11.06 -18.97 -0.94
N ARG A 59 11.77 -19.36 0.13
CA ARG A 59 12.96 -18.66 0.65
C ARG A 59 13.99 -18.31 -0.43
N GLY A 60 14.19 -19.20 -1.40
CA GLY A 60 15.11 -18.98 -2.53
C GLY A 60 14.76 -17.78 -3.40
N ALA A 61 13.47 -17.42 -3.51
CA ALA A 61 13.04 -16.21 -4.22
C ALA A 61 13.52 -14.95 -3.50
N LEU A 62 13.40 -14.90 -2.17
CA LEU A 62 13.92 -13.79 -1.37
C LEU A 62 15.46 -13.74 -1.40
N HIS A 63 16.12 -14.90 -1.39
CA HIS A 63 17.58 -14.96 -1.55
C HIS A 63 18.05 -14.30 -2.86
N ASN A 64 17.38 -14.60 -3.98
CA ASN A 64 17.72 -14.01 -5.27
C ASN A 64 17.47 -12.50 -5.29
N ILE A 65 16.38 -12.04 -4.67
CA ILE A 65 16.08 -10.60 -4.52
C ILE A 65 17.18 -9.92 -3.69
N GLU A 66 17.55 -10.47 -2.53
CA GLU A 66 18.56 -9.88 -1.64
C GLU A 66 19.97 -9.85 -2.25
N LYS A 67 20.29 -10.76 -3.17
CA LYS A 67 21.53 -10.72 -3.96
C LYS A 67 21.48 -9.73 -5.13
N GLY A 68 20.30 -9.28 -5.53
CA GLY A 68 20.11 -8.53 -6.76
C GLY A 68 20.12 -9.39 -8.01
N ASP A 69 19.93 -10.71 -7.89
CA ASP A 69 19.76 -11.67 -9.00
C ASP A 69 18.34 -11.56 -9.60
N ILE A 70 17.92 -10.32 -9.88
CA ILE A 70 16.65 -9.94 -10.48
C ILE A 70 16.89 -8.86 -11.52
N ARG A 71 16.02 -8.78 -12.52
CA ARG A 71 16.12 -7.79 -13.62
C ARG A 71 14.88 -6.93 -13.79
N LYS A 72 13.88 -7.12 -12.93
CA LYS A 72 12.61 -6.39 -12.95
C LYS A 72 12.03 -6.36 -11.54
N VAL A 73 11.25 -5.32 -11.26
CA VAL A 73 10.40 -5.27 -10.06
C VAL A 73 9.27 -6.27 -10.26
N THR A 74 9.17 -7.25 -9.37
CA THR A 74 8.10 -8.25 -9.36
C THR A 74 7.11 -7.93 -8.23
N PRO A 75 5.89 -8.52 -8.24
CA PRO A 75 4.97 -8.42 -7.10
C PRO A 75 5.62 -8.84 -5.77
N THR A 76 6.53 -9.81 -5.79
CA THR A 76 7.29 -10.25 -4.61
C THR A 76 8.22 -9.15 -4.08
N VAL A 77 8.85 -8.36 -4.95
CA VAL A 77 9.72 -7.24 -4.54
C VAL A 77 8.89 -6.12 -3.91
N LEU A 78 7.70 -5.84 -4.47
CA LEU A 78 6.76 -4.88 -3.90
C LEU A 78 6.24 -5.33 -2.54
N ALA A 79 5.85 -6.60 -2.42
CA ALA A 79 5.42 -7.19 -1.15
C ALA A 79 6.55 -7.13 -0.11
N TYR A 80 7.78 -7.50 -0.47
CA TYR A 80 8.94 -7.37 0.41
C TYR A 80 9.09 -5.93 0.91
N ALA A 81 9.16 -4.96 0.01
CA ALA A 81 9.30 -3.54 0.37
C ALA A 81 8.18 -3.10 1.34
N ARG A 82 6.95 -3.56 1.13
CA ARG A 82 5.83 -3.27 2.01
C ARG A 82 6.02 -3.84 3.42
N GLU A 83 6.44 -5.10 3.52
CA GLU A 83 6.66 -5.81 4.80
C GLU A 83 7.81 -5.19 5.61
N VAL A 84 8.86 -4.71 4.95
CA VAL A 84 9.93 -3.95 5.64
C VAL A 84 9.57 -2.48 5.88
N GLY A 85 8.32 -2.10 5.64
CA GLY A 85 7.80 -0.78 5.96
C GLY A 85 8.28 0.32 5.02
N TRP A 86 8.66 0.03 3.78
CA TRP A 86 8.99 1.06 2.80
C TRP A 86 7.75 1.63 2.12
N ALA A 87 7.84 2.90 1.72
CA ALA A 87 6.89 3.51 0.79
C ALA A 87 6.96 2.84 -0.60
N GLU A 88 5.88 2.97 -1.39
CA GLU A 88 5.79 2.31 -2.70
C GLU A 88 6.82 2.86 -3.72
N ASP A 89 7.14 4.15 -3.63
CA ASP A 89 8.11 4.85 -4.48
C ASP A 89 9.58 4.58 -4.10
N SER A 90 9.83 3.99 -2.93
CA SER A 90 11.18 3.71 -2.43
C SER A 90 11.98 2.78 -3.33
N ILE A 91 11.32 1.84 -4.02
CA ILE A 91 11.99 0.91 -4.93
C ILE A 91 12.58 1.67 -6.13
N ASP A 92 11.77 2.52 -6.76
CA ASP A 92 12.22 3.32 -7.90
C ASP A 92 13.29 4.34 -7.48
N ARG A 93 13.17 4.91 -6.27
CA ARG A 93 14.17 5.81 -5.69
C ARG A 93 15.51 5.11 -5.49
N VAL A 94 15.52 3.90 -4.95
CA VAL A 94 16.77 3.12 -4.76
C VAL A 94 17.36 2.69 -6.10
N LEU A 95 16.53 2.26 -7.05
CA LEU A 95 16.97 1.92 -8.41
C LEU A 95 17.53 3.13 -9.17
N GLY A 96 17.06 4.35 -8.85
CA GLY A 96 17.59 5.63 -9.32
C GLY A 96 18.82 6.14 -8.55
N GLY A 97 19.36 5.35 -7.62
CA GLY A 97 20.56 5.69 -6.86
C GLY A 97 20.31 6.49 -5.56
N GLY A 98 19.06 6.74 -5.22
CA GLY A 98 18.65 7.36 -3.96
C GLY A 98 18.58 6.37 -2.79
N GLU A 99 18.11 6.86 -1.64
CA GLU A 99 17.85 6.08 -0.43
C GLU A 99 16.36 5.74 -0.30
N PRO A 100 16.00 4.59 0.29
CA PRO A 100 14.60 4.23 0.49
C PRO A 100 13.96 5.16 1.52
N VAL A 101 12.68 5.45 1.33
CA VAL A 101 11.83 6.15 2.29
C VAL A 101 11.05 5.10 3.07
N GLU A 102 11.15 5.16 4.39
CA GLU A 102 10.25 4.39 5.25
C GLU A 102 8.87 5.01 5.17
N ARG A 103 7.84 4.18 5.08
CA ARG A 103 6.45 4.61 5.16
C ARG A 103 6.29 5.29 6.52
N GLU A 104 6.12 6.60 6.53
CA GLU A 104 5.91 7.34 7.77
C GLU A 104 4.65 6.81 8.46
N THR A 105 4.84 5.99 9.49
CA THR A 105 3.80 5.73 10.49
C THR A 105 3.82 6.82 11.57
N SER A 106 4.24 8.07 11.26
CA SER A 106 4.54 9.03 12.34
C SER A 106 4.38 10.54 12.05
N SER A 107 3.50 10.95 11.14
CA SER A 107 3.16 12.39 11.01
C SER A 107 1.71 12.71 11.41
N THR A 108 0.80 11.73 11.42
CA THR A 108 -0.55 11.91 11.98
C THR A 108 -0.68 11.31 13.39
N GLU A 109 0.07 10.27 13.72
CA GLU A 109 0.01 9.62 15.05
C GLU A 109 0.92 10.29 16.08
N LYS A 110 2.02 10.95 15.65
CA LYS A 110 2.99 11.60 16.54
C LYS A 110 2.56 13.00 17.01
N ALA A 111 1.76 13.70 16.21
CA ALA A 111 1.20 15.01 16.60
C ALA A 111 0.01 14.88 17.57
N LEU A 112 -0.63 13.71 17.66
CA LEU A 112 -1.71 13.44 18.61
C LEU A 112 -1.19 12.97 19.99
N THR A 113 0.00 12.38 20.05
CA THR A 113 0.56 11.81 21.29
C THR A 113 1.10 12.84 22.28
N GLU A 114 1.48 14.04 21.84
CA GLU A 114 1.94 15.11 22.76
C GLU A 114 0.81 15.93 23.39
N ARG A 115 -0.46 15.71 22.99
CA ARG A 115 -1.64 16.33 23.62
C ARG A 115 -2.53 15.38 24.40
N VAL A 116 -2.24 14.08 24.40
CA VAL A 116 -3.02 13.05 25.10
C VAL A 116 -2.12 12.27 26.07
N SER A 117 -1.32 13.00 26.87
CA SER A 117 -0.65 12.41 28.04
C SER A 117 -1.53 12.40 29.30
N ASP A 118 -2.82 12.72 29.17
CA ASP A 118 -3.82 12.57 30.24
C ASP A 118 -5.01 11.75 29.74
N SER A 119 -4.80 10.44 29.56
CA SER A 119 -5.81 9.41 29.86
C SER A 119 -5.31 8.04 29.39
N VAL A 120 -4.99 7.17 30.35
CA VAL A 120 -5.04 5.72 30.14
C VAL A 120 -6.50 5.39 29.86
N GLY A 121 -6.81 5.01 28.63
CA GLY A 121 -8.14 4.56 28.21
C GLY A 121 -7.97 3.41 27.23
N GLU A 122 -8.68 2.32 27.50
CA GLU A 122 -8.83 1.17 26.62
C GLU A 122 -9.09 1.65 25.18
N HIS A 123 -8.48 1.01 24.17
CA HIS A 123 -8.79 1.26 22.76
C HIS A 123 -10.25 0.85 22.49
N GLU A 124 -11.17 1.73 22.84
CA GLU A 124 -12.58 1.65 22.52
C GLU A 124 -12.70 1.87 21.01
N ALA A 125 -13.36 0.94 20.30
CA ALA A 125 -13.75 1.17 18.92
C ALA A 125 -14.42 2.55 18.84
N PRO A 126 -14.21 3.34 17.77
CA PRO A 126 -14.79 4.67 17.69
C PRO A 126 -16.30 4.55 17.95
N SER A 127 -16.76 5.27 18.97
CA SER A 127 -18.09 5.12 19.58
C SER A 127 -19.23 5.59 18.67
N ASP A 128 -18.88 6.03 17.46
CA ASP A 128 -19.77 6.39 16.35
C ASP A 128 -20.20 5.18 15.51
N LEU A 129 -19.57 4.01 15.69
CA LEU A 129 -19.99 2.77 15.05
C LEU A 129 -21.13 2.11 15.81
N SER A 130 -22.14 1.61 15.09
CA SER A 130 -23.19 0.78 15.67
C SER A 130 -22.61 -0.40 16.45
N LEU A 131 -23.23 -0.75 17.59
CA LEU A 131 -22.81 -1.87 18.43
C LEU A 131 -22.66 -3.18 17.64
N LEU A 132 -23.50 -3.39 16.63
CA LEU A 132 -23.40 -4.56 15.74
C LEU A 132 -22.11 -4.58 14.92
N VAL A 133 -21.68 -3.41 14.43
CA VAL A 133 -20.42 -3.29 13.68
C VAL A 133 -19.25 -3.48 14.63
N GLN A 134 -19.31 -2.91 15.83
CA GLN A 134 -18.25 -3.11 16.83
C GLN A 134 -18.11 -4.58 17.22
N GLN A 135 -19.23 -5.28 17.41
CA GLN A 135 -19.24 -6.70 17.71
C GLN A 135 -18.71 -7.52 16.53
N SER A 136 -19.20 -7.28 15.31
CA SER A 136 -18.72 -8.00 14.13
C SER A 136 -17.23 -7.78 13.87
N LEU A 137 -16.67 -6.65 14.27
CA LEU A 137 -15.23 -6.37 14.15
C LEU A 137 -14.37 -7.07 15.22
N LYS A 138 -14.97 -7.61 16.28
CA LYS A 138 -14.26 -8.35 17.35
C LYS A 138 -14.23 -9.86 17.11
N GLU A 139 -15.14 -10.38 16.28
CA GLU A 139 -15.34 -11.82 16.08
C GLU A 139 -14.59 -12.34 14.86
N GLY A 140 -13.92 -13.50 15.00
CA GLY A 140 -13.34 -14.25 13.89
C GLY A 140 -12.07 -13.64 13.27
N PRO A 141 -11.34 -14.43 12.45
CA PRO A 141 -10.14 -13.96 11.78
C PRO A 141 -10.45 -12.90 10.72
N LEU A 142 -9.57 -11.90 10.59
CA LEU A 142 -9.63 -10.94 9.50
C LEU A 142 -9.25 -11.63 8.18
N VAL A 143 -10.14 -11.58 7.19
CA VAL A 143 -9.96 -12.24 5.89
C VAL A 143 -9.53 -11.23 4.82
N ASP A 144 -10.13 -10.03 4.80
CA ASP A 144 -9.73 -8.94 3.91
C ASP A 144 -10.12 -7.58 4.50
N ALA A 145 -9.41 -6.52 4.10
CA ALA A 145 -9.76 -5.15 4.43
C ALA A 145 -9.42 -4.23 3.26
N ARG A 146 -10.38 -3.40 2.85
CA ARG A 146 -10.21 -2.45 1.75
C ARG A 146 -10.75 -1.08 2.11
N VAL A 147 -10.12 -0.08 1.52
CA VAL A 147 -10.52 1.31 1.64
C VAL A 147 -10.71 1.86 0.24
N ALA A 148 -11.89 2.42 -0.02
CA ALA A 148 -12.19 3.19 -1.21
C ALA A 148 -12.37 4.65 -0.82
N GLU A 149 -11.76 5.55 -1.57
CA GLU A 149 -11.91 6.99 -1.39
C GLU A 149 -12.50 7.59 -2.67
N VAL A 150 -13.55 8.40 -2.52
CA VAL A 150 -14.21 9.11 -3.60
C VAL A 150 -14.20 10.59 -3.27
N THR A 151 -13.55 11.37 -4.13
CA THR A 151 -13.57 12.84 -4.03
C THR A 151 -14.84 13.37 -4.69
N THR A 152 -15.58 14.20 -3.97
CA THR A 152 -16.78 14.90 -4.44
C THR A 152 -16.52 16.40 -4.45
N SER A 153 -17.44 17.18 -5.00
CA SER A 153 -17.39 18.65 -4.95
C SER A 153 -17.49 19.22 -3.53
N ALA A 154 -18.08 18.47 -2.60
CA ALA A 154 -18.31 18.90 -1.21
C ALA A 154 -17.25 18.38 -0.22
N GLY A 155 -16.37 17.47 -0.64
CA GLY A 155 -15.39 16.85 0.25
C GLY A 155 -14.97 15.45 -0.19
N ARG A 156 -14.44 14.67 0.73
CA ARG A 156 -13.94 13.31 0.46
C ARG A 156 -14.77 12.30 1.22
N LEU A 157 -15.30 11.32 0.49
CA LEU A 157 -16.00 10.17 1.04
C LEU A 157 -15.01 9.01 1.14
N LYS A 158 -14.95 8.38 2.31
CA LYS A 158 -14.09 7.22 2.55
C LYS A 158 -14.97 6.05 2.99
N ALA A 159 -14.95 4.98 2.22
CA ALA A 159 -15.63 3.72 2.53
C ALA A 159 -14.58 2.69 2.95
N THR A 160 -14.78 2.06 4.11
CA THR A 160 -13.95 0.97 4.60
C THR A 160 -14.77 -0.32 4.61
N ILE A 161 -14.30 -1.33 3.89
CA ILE A 161 -14.90 -2.67 3.85
C ILE A 161 -13.99 -3.59 4.67
N VAL A 162 -14.54 -4.19 5.71
CA VAL A 162 -13.86 -5.20 6.52
C VAL A 162 -14.58 -6.52 6.34
N VAL A 163 -13.86 -7.56 5.94
CA VAL A 163 -14.38 -8.92 5.79
C VAL A 163 -13.74 -9.80 6.85
N ARG A 164 -14.55 -10.37 7.72
CA ARG A 164 -14.12 -11.36 8.71
C ARG A 164 -14.72 -12.73 8.39
N GLY A 165 -13.95 -13.75 8.73
CA GLY A 165 -14.34 -15.15 8.59
C GLY A 165 -14.90 -15.69 9.89
N GLU A 166 -15.48 -16.87 9.82
CA GLU A 166 -15.92 -17.59 11.01
C GLU A 166 -14.71 -18.13 11.81
N GLU A 167 -14.81 -18.09 13.14
CA GLU A 167 -13.77 -18.60 14.03
C GLU A 167 -13.59 -20.11 13.84
N GLY A 168 -12.33 -20.57 13.69
CA GLY A 168 -12.01 -21.98 13.49
C GLY A 168 -12.21 -22.51 12.05
N ALA A 169 -12.76 -21.72 11.14
CA ALA A 169 -12.84 -22.10 9.73
C ALA A 169 -11.44 -22.05 9.06
N PRO A 170 -11.13 -22.99 8.14
CA PRO A 170 -9.85 -23.00 7.48
C PRO A 170 -9.72 -21.82 6.51
N MET A 171 -8.57 -21.15 6.55
CA MET A 171 -8.35 -19.87 5.86
C MET A 171 -8.49 -19.96 4.34
N ASP A 172 -8.14 -21.09 3.74
CA ASP A 172 -8.27 -21.33 2.30
C ASP A 172 -9.73 -21.37 1.83
N GLU A 173 -10.62 -21.96 2.62
CA GLU A 173 -12.06 -21.94 2.36
C GLU A 173 -12.64 -20.53 2.50
N LEU A 174 -12.24 -19.78 3.53
CA LEU A 174 -12.63 -18.38 3.72
C LEU A 174 -12.20 -17.49 2.54
N LEU A 175 -10.97 -17.68 2.04
CA LEU A 175 -10.47 -16.97 0.86
C LEU A 175 -11.20 -17.41 -0.42
N ALA A 176 -11.58 -18.68 -0.55
CA ALA A 176 -12.38 -19.16 -1.67
C ALA A 176 -13.79 -18.57 -1.67
N ALA A 177 -14.39 -18.38 -0.49
CA ALA A 177 -15.67 -17.70 -0.32
C ALA A 177 -15.56 -16.20 -0.66
N LEU A 178 -14.53 -15.51 -0.19
CA LEU A 178 -14.28 -14.10 -0.52
C LEU A 178 -14.20 -13.86 -2.03
N ARG A 179 -13.57 -14.76 -2.80
CA ARG A 179 -13.49 -14.64 -4.27
C ARG A 179 -14.85 -14.68 -4.98
N LYS A 180 -15.87 -15.26 -4.34
CA LYS A 180 -17.23 -15.32 -4.87
C LYS A 180 -18.09 -14.14 -4.42
N LEU A 181 -17.65 -13.41 -3.39
CA LEU A 181 -18.37 -12.28 -2.82
C LEU A 181 -18.45 -11.13 -3.82
N LYS A 182 -19.66 -10.64 -4.07
CA LYS A 182 -19.94 -9.42 -4.83
C LYS A 182 -20.72 -8.50 -3.94
N ILE A 183 -20.20 -7.29 -3.72
CA ILE A 183 -20.86 -6.24 -2.94
C ILE A 183 -21.20 -5.13 -3.92
N ASP A 184 -22.49 -5.00 -4.22
CA ASP A 184 -23.02 -3.86 -4.95
C ASP A 184 -23.50 -2.83 -3.92
N VAL A 185 -22.91 -1.64 -3.96
CA VAL A 185 -23.29 -0.54 -3.07
C VAL A 185 -24.07 0.47 -3.92
N GLU A 186 -25.39 0.44 -3.79
CA GLU A 186 -26.27 1.45 -4.37
C GLU A 186 -26.50 2.55 -3.32
N PHE A 187 -26.33 3.80 -3.73
CA PHE A 187 -26.67 4.97 -2.92
C PHE A 187 -27.99 5.52 -3.48
N ASP A 188 -29.07 5.41 -2.71
CA ASP A 188 -30.31 6.13 -3.03
C ASP A 188 -30.07 7.64 -2.85
N GLU A 189 -30.43 8.44 -3.86
CA GLU A 189 -30.38 9.91 -3.85
C GLU A 189 -31.35 10.55 -2.86
#